data_AF-A0A2D8KTW0-F1
#
_entry.id   AF-A0A2D8KTW0-F1
#
_cell.length_a   1.000
_cell.length_b   1.000
_cell.length_c   1.000
_cell.angle_alpha   90.00
_cell.angle_beta   90.00
_cell.angle_gamma   90.00
#
_symmetry.space_group_name_H-M   'P 1'
#
loop_
_entity.id
_entity.type
_entity.pdbx_description
1 polymer ?
#
loop_
_entity_poly.entity_id
_entity_poly.type
_entity_poly.pdbx_seq_one_letter_code
_entity_poly.pdbx_strand_id
1 'polypeptide(L)'
;MQKLYLIAFLIFSVSSAWSQDFEEKLYEDYQEYKEPEITNRRFKHALVTQLLDKHSDGIFKIQQVGESIEGRSLNLVSIGTGETQVFLWSQMHGDESTATMAIFDILNFFESAGFEAEKELMLSKLSIHFLPMLNPDGAEVFHRRNALGVDINRDALRLQSPESQTLKRIRDSLDANFGFNLH
;
A
#
# COMPACT_ATOMS: atom_id res chain seq x y z
N MET A 1 -48.48 8.70 6.85
CA MET A 1 -47.22 8.03 6.42
C MET A 1 -46.50 8.90 5.39
N GLN A 2 -45.85 10.00 5.80
CA GLN A 2 -45.20 10.93 4.83
C GLN A 2 -44.13 11.83 5.48
N LYS A 3 -43.28 11.28 6.37
CA LYS A 3 -42.19 12.05 7.02
C LYS A 3 -40.82 11.36 7.02
N LEU A 4 -40.61 10.28 6.25
CA LEU A 4 -39.32 9.56 6.24
C LEU A 4 -38.42 9.83 5.02
N TYR A 5 -38.90 10.50 3.97
CA TYR A 5 -38.12 10.66 2.73
C TYR A 5 -37.22 11.91 2.66
N LEU A 6 -37.44 12.93 3.51
CA LEU A 6 -36.63 14.16 3.47
C LEU A 6 -35.27 14.02 4.15
N ILE A 7 -35.14 13.13 5.14
CA ILE A 7 -33.90 12.94 5.90
C ILE A 7 -32.84 12.19 5.08
N ALA A 8 -33.26 11.21 4.27
CA ALA A 8 -32.35 10.45 3.41
C ALA A 8 -31.71 11.31 2.29
N PHE A 9 -32.44 12.29 1.76
CA PHE A 9 -31.93 13.19 0.71
C PHE A 9 -30.90 14.20 1.25
N LEU A 10 -31.12 14.71 2.46
CA LEU A 10 -30.19 15.62 3.15
C LEU A 10 -28.88 14.93 3.54
N ILE A 11 -28.95 13.69 4.03
CA ILE A 11 -27.74 12.92 4.38
C ILE A 11 -26.89 12.64 3.12
N PHE A 12 -27.51 12.27 1.99
CA PHE A 12 -26.80 12.02 0.73
C PHE A 12 -26.11 13.27 0.16
N SER A 13 -26.77 14.44 0.23
CA SER A 13 -26.20 15.70 -0.27
C SER A 13 -25.05 16.25 0.59
N VAL A 14 -25.05 15.97 1.89
CA VAL A 14 -23.98 16.40 2.78
C VAL A 14 -22.75 15.51 2.57
N SER A 15 -22.91 14.19 2.44
CA SER A 15 -21.79 13.29 2.14
C SER A 15 -21.09 13.62 0.82
N SER A 16 -21.82 14.06 -0.21
CA SER A 16 -21.22 14.45 -1.50
C SER A 16 -20.40 15.75 -1.42
N ALA A 17 -20.83 16.73 -0.61
CA ALA A 17 -20.08 17.97 -0.43
C ALA A 17 -18.79 17.74 0.39
N TRP A 18 -18.86 16.95 1.46
CA TRP A 18 -17.68 16.58 2.25
C TRP A 18 -16.65 15.77 1.45
N SER A 19 -17.10 14.86 0.57
CA SER A 19 -16.20 14.11 -0.33
C SER A 19 -15.49 15.02 -1.31
N GLN A 20 -16.21 15.99 -1.88
CA GLN A 20 -15.67 16.92 -2.86
C GLN A 20 -14.63 17.87 -2.22
N ASP A 21 -14.90 18.36 -1.01
CA ASP A 21 -13.95 19.19 -0.24
C ASP A 21 -12.70 18.41 0.17
N PHE A 22 -12.83 17.13 0.53
CA PHE A 22 -11.69 16.26 0.87
C PHE A 22 -10.80 16.00 -0.34
N GLU A 23 -11.37 15.61 -1.48
CA GLU A 23 -10.63 15.28 -2.70
C GLU A 23 -9.90 16.48 -3.27
N GLU A 24 -10.55 17.65 -3.33
CA GLU A 24 -9.95 18.89 -3.82
C GLU A 24 -8.77 19.30 -2.93
N LYS A 25 -8.98 19.32 -1.61
CA LYS A 25 -7.92 19.68 -0.67
C LYS A 25 -6.76 18.69 -0.70
N LEU A 26 -7.04 17.39 -0.77
CA LEU A 26 -6.01 16.35 -0.91
C LEU A 26 -5.16 16.64 -2.15
N TYR A 27 -5.79 16.92 -3.29
CA TYR A 27 -5.08 17.24 -4.52
C TYR A 27 -4.23 18.52 -4.42
N GLU A 28 -4.75 19.58 -3.78
CA GLU A 28 -4.02 20.84 -3.56
C GLU A 28 -2.79 20.63 -2.67
N ASP A 29 -2.93 19.84 -1.60
CA ASP A 29 -1.89 19.57 -0.62
C ASP A 29 -0.92 18.46 -1.06
N TYR A 30 -1.06 17.91 -2.27
CA TYR A 30 -0.27 16.75 -2.76
C TYR A 30 1.24 16.90 -2.62
N GLN A 31 1.77 18.11 -2.76
CA GLN A 31 3.21 18.34 -2.62
C GLN A 31 3.73 18.12 -1.19
N GLU A 32 2.86 18.15 -0.18
CA GLU A 32 3.26 17.96 1.22
C GLU A 32 3.63 16.51 1.54
N TYR A 33 3.04 15.56 0.82
CA TYR A 33 3.22 14.13 1.07
C TYR A 33 3.82 13.36 -0.10
N LYS A 34 4.17 14.03 -1.20
CA LYS A 34 4.95 13.40 -2.27
C LYS A 34 6.35 13.02 -1.79
N GLU A 35 6.78 11.78 -2.02
CA GLU A 35 8.13 11.31 -1.69
C GLU A 35 9.19 11.92 -2.62
N PRO A 36 10.11 12.76 -2.11
CA PRO A 36 11.05 13.47 -2.96
C PRO A 36 12.21 12.61 -3.47
N GLU A 37 12.58 11.51 -2.82
CA GLU A 37 13.75 10.71 -3.21
C GLU A 37 13.48 9.79 -4.39
N ILE A 38 12.21 9.41 -4.63
CA ILE A 38 11.83 8.60 -5.79
C ILE A 38 11.61 9.49 -7.02
N THR A 39 12.71 9.85 -7.66
CA THR A 39 12.73 10.80 -8.79
C THR A 39 12.44 10.16 -10.15
N ASN A 40 12.56 8.83 -10.26
CA ASN A 40 12.35 8.11 -11.52
C ASN A 40 11.82 6.70 -11.28
N ARG A 41 11.18 6.10 -12.29
CA ARG A 41 10.58 4.75 -12.22
C ARG A 41 11.58 3.59 -12.07
N ARG A 42 12.89 3.84 -12.15
CA ARG A 42 13.95 2.82 -12.08
C ARG A 42 14.74 2.99 -10.79
N PHE A 43 14.08 2.81 -9.66
CA PHE A 43 14.74 2.73 -8.36
C PHE A 43 14.95 1.28 -7.94
N LYS A 44 15.90 1.11 -7.03
CA LYS A 44 16.38 -0.19 -6.55
C LYS A 44 15.76 -0.53 -5.21
N HIS A 45 15.88 -1.79 -4.82
CA HIS A 45 15.44 -2.27 -3.51
C HIS A 45 16.10 -1.48 -2.36
N ALA A 46 17.36 -1.09 -2.52
CA ALA A 46 18.08 -0.29 -1.53
C ALA A 46 17.40 1.06 -1.19
N LEU A 47 16.77 1.72 -2.19
CA LEU A 47 16.02 2.95 -1.92
C LEU A 47 14.74 2.65 -1.13
N VAL A 48 14.03 1.57 -1.47
CA VAL A 48 12.84 1.14 -0.73
C VAL A 48 13.17 0.86 0.72
N THR A 49 14.24 0.11 1.01
CA THR A 49 14.65 -0.16 2.40
C THR A 49 15.05 1.11 3.13
N GLN A 50 15.80 2.02 2.49
CA GLN A 50 16.16 3.31 3.07
C GLN A 50 14.92 4.13 3.44
N LEU A 51 13.91 4.17 2.59
CA LEU A 51 12.67 4.91 2.86
C LEU A 51 11.86 4.24 3.98
N LEU A 52 11.78 2.92 4.00
CA LEU A 52 11.15 2.19 5.10
C LEU A 52 11.83 2.47 6.44
N ASP A 53 13.15 2.55 6.47
CA ASP A 53 13.90 2.87 7.69
C ASP A 53 13.53 4.26 8.24
N LYS A 54 13.24 5.25 7.39
CA LYS A 54 12.76 6.57 7.84
C LYS A 54 11.41 6.53 8.53
N HIS A 55 10.54 5.60 8.14
CA HIS A 55 9.22 5.42 8.73
C HIS A 55 9.24 4.49 9.96
N SER A 56 10.40 3.94 10.33
CA SER A 56 10.51 2.90 11.37
C SER A 56 10.24 3.42 12.80
N ASP A 57 10.50 4.71 13.06
CA ASP A 57 10.21 5.38 14.32
C ASP A 57 8.80 6.02 14.35
N GLY A 58 8.02 5.83 13.28
CA GLY A 58 6.72 6.48 13.08
C GLY A 58 5.53 5.67 13.59
N ILE A 59 4.38 5.91 12.96
CA ILE A 59 3.09 5.25 13.30
C ILE A 59 2.95 3.86 12.66
N PHE A 60 3.94 3.43 11.88
CA PHE A 60 3.92 2.18 11.13
C PHE A 60 4.59 1.05 11.90
N LYS A 61 4.01 -0.14 11.80
CA LYS A 61 4.70 -1.39 12.13
C LYS A 61 5.32 -1.95 10.87
N ILE A 62 6.65 -1.89 10.78
CA ILE A 62 7.43 -2.42 9.65
C ILE A 62 8.07 -3.75 10.06
N GLN A 63 7.87 -4.78 9.26
CA GLN A 63 8.40 -6.11 9.53
C GLN A 63 8.93 -6.75 8.24
N GLN A 64 10.17 -7.25 8.29
CA GLN A 64 10.64 -8.18 7.27
C GLN A 64 9.84 -9.48 7.39
N VAL A 65 9.11 -9.80 6.33
CA VAL A 65 8.20 -10.94 6.25
C VAL A 65 8.74 -12.04 5.35
N GLY A 66 9.78 -11.80 4.58
CA GLY A 66 10.41 -12.82 3.74
C GLY A 66 11.64 -12.28 3.05
N GLU A 67 12.16 -13.07 2.12
CA GLU A 67 13.28 -12.73 1.25
C GLU A 67 12.98 -13.21 -0.17
N SER A 68 13.51 -12.49 -1.16
CA SER A 68 13.49 -12.92 -2.56
C SER A 68 14.49 -14.06 -2.82
N ILE A 69 14.54 -14.54 -4.06
CA ILE A 69 15.50 -15.56 -4.49
C ILE A 69 16.96 -15.13 -4.24
N GLU A 70 17.28 -13.85 -4.48
CA GLU A 70 18.62 -13.31 -4.25
C GLU A 70 18.82 -12.74 -2.83
N GLY A 71 17.92 -13.02 -1.89
CA GLY A 71 18.06 -12.66 -0.47
C GLY A 71 17.69 -11.21 -0.14
N ARG A 72 16.94 -10.51 -1.00
CA ARG A 72 16.47 -9.15 -0.71
C ARG A 72 15.22 -9.19 0.16
N SER A 73 15.19 -8.36 1.19
CA SER A 73 14.09 -8.35 2.17
C SER A 73 12.74 -7.98 1.52
N LEU A 74 11.70 -8.71 1.88
CA LEU A 74 10.31 -8.38 1.62
C LEU A 74 9.72 -7.82 2.91
N ASN A 75 9.24 -6.57 2.89
CA ASN A 75 8.84 -5.84 4.09
C ASN A 75 7.35 -5.51 4.06
N LEU A 76 6.64 -5.88 5.13
CA LEU A 76 5.24 -5.54 5.35
C LEU A 76 5.16 -4.29 6.24
N VAL A 77 4.46 -3.28 5.78
CA VAL A 77 4.20 -2.02 6.50
C VAL A 77 2.74 -2.02 6.93
N SER A 78 2.46 -1.91 8.22
CA SER A 78 1.10 -1.99 8.76
C SER A 78 0.75 -0.75 9.57
N ILE A 79 -0.50 -0.28 9.46
CA ILE A 79 -1.03 0.85 10.22
C ILE A 79 -2.51 0.62 10.56
N GLY A 80 -2.98 1.21 11.65
CA GLY A 80 -4.39 1.16 12.07
C GLY A 80 -4.74 -0.05 12.92
N THR A 81 -5.89 0.02 13.56
CA THR A 81 -6.35 -0.93 14.60
C THR A 81 -7.76 -1.45 14.35
N GLY A 82 -8.36 -1.07 13.23
CA GLY A 82 -9.72 -1.47 12.91
C GLY A 82 -9.85 -2.94 12.50
N GLU A 83 -11.06 -3.46 12.63
CA GLU A 83 -11.34 -4.88 12.38
C GLU A 83 -11.24 -5.26 10.90
N THR A 84 -11.40 -4.31 9.98
CA THR A 84 -11.35 -4.59 8.54
C THR A 84 -9.90 -4.64 8.06
N GLN A 85 -9.47 -5.83 7.65
CA GLN A 85 -8.12 -6.09 7.16
C GLN A 85 -8.02 -5.78 5.66
N VAL A 86 -7.17 -4.82 5.30
CA VAL A 86 -6.92 -4.40 3.91
C VAL A 86 -5.47 -4.68 3.55
N PHE A 87 -5.24 -5.55 2.57
CA PHE A 87 -3.90 -5.91 2.12
C PHE A 87 -3.64 -5.40 0.70
N LEU A 88 -2.58 -4.61 0.55
CA LEU A 88 -2.12 -4.08 -0.73
C LEU A 88 -0.70 -4.58 -0.99
N TRP A 89 -0.42 -5.00 -2.21
CA TRP A 89 0.94 -5.34 -2.63
C TRP A 89 1.23 -4.73 -3.99
N SER A 90 2.49 -4.36 -4.19
CA SER A 90 2.95 -3.69 -5.40
C SER A 90 4.18 -4.38 -5.99
N GLN A 91 4.44 -4.08 -7.27
CA GLN A 91 5.65 -4.43 -7.99
C GLN A 91 5.95 -5.93 -7.90
N MET A 92 4.91 -6.75 -8.06
CA MET A 92 5.07 -8.19 -8.29
C MET A 92 5.73 -8.46 -9.64
N HIS A 93 5.62 -7.51 -10.57
CA HIS A 93 6.48 -7.40 -11.73
C HIS A 93 7.51 -6.31 -11.47
N GLY A 94 8.79 -6.62 -11.63
CA GLY A 94 9.87 -5.72 -11.23
C GLY A 94 9.93 -4.41 -12.01
N ASP A 95 9.40 -4.37 -13.23
CA ASP A 95 9.34 -3.20 -14.11
C ASP A 95 8.11 -2.30 -13.91
N GLU A 96 7.21 -2.64 -12.98
CA GLU A 96 5.96 -1.93 -12.69
C GLU A 96 6.07 -1.20 -11.34
N SER A 97 6.88 -0.15 -11.30
CA SER A 97 7.27 0.54 -10.07
C SER A 97 6.29 1.62 -9.58
N THR A 98 5.33 2.03 -10.41
CA THR A 98 4.51 3.23 -10.16
C THR A 98 3.67 3.12 -8.90
N ALA A 99 3.09 1.94 -8.64
CA ALA A 99 2.34 1.71 -7.41
C ALA A 99 3.22 1.77 -6.14
N THR A 100 4.47 1.32 -6.22
CA THR A 100 5.41 1.41 -5.11
C THR A 100 5.73 2.87 -4.78
N MET A 101 5.84 3.72 -5.81
CA MET A 101 5.99 5.17 -5.63
C MET A 101 4.80 5.76 -4.89
N ALA A 102 3.58 5.45 -5.37
CA ALA A 102 2.35 5.94 -4.75
C ALA A 102 2.19 5.44 -3.30
N ILE A 103 2.66 4.23 -2.98
CA ILE A 103 2.66 3.74 -1.59
C ILE A 103 3.48 4.69 -0.70
N PHE A 104 4.68 5.11 -1.10
CA PHE A 104 5.47 6.04 -0.29
C PHE A 104 4.81 7.41 -0.15
N ASP A 105 4.12 7.91 -1.19
CA ASP A 105 3.31 9.12 -1.07
C ASP A 105 2.18 8.95 -0.03
N ILE A 106 1.55 7.77 0.00
CA ILE A 106 0.50 7.43 0.99
C ILE A 106 1.10 7.30 2.40
N LEU A 107 2.29 6.73 2.57
CA LEU A 107 2.94 6.63 3.88
C LEU A 107 3.21 8.03 4.45
N ASN A 108 3.79 8.91 3.63
CA ASN A 108 3.99 10.33 3.97
C ASN A 108 2.67 11.04 4.29
N PHE A 109 1.58 10.75 3.56
CA PHE A 109 0.26 11.32 3.84
C PHE A 109 -0.23 10.95 5.25
N PHE A 110 -0.08 9.69 5.64
CA PHE A 110 -0.51 9.26 6.98
C PHE A 110 0.27 9.96 8.11
N GLU A 111 1.55 10.24 7.90
CA GLU A 111 2.41 10.96 8.86
C GLU A 111 2.30 12.49 8.77
N SER A 112 1.65 13.04 7.73
CA SER A 112 1.46 14.49 7.56
C SER A 112 0.53 15.08 8.63
N ALA A 113 0.56 16.40 8.84
CA ALA A 113 -0.29 17.06 9.85
C ALA A 113 -1.76 17.24 9.42
N GLY A 114 -2.05 17.15 8.12
CA GLY A 114 -3.41 17.34 7.58
C GLY A 114 -4.32 16.14 7.82
N PHE A 115 -5.63 16.36 7.70
CA PHE A 115 -6.66 15.30 7.65
C PHE A 115 -6.72 14.38 8.88
N GLU A 116 -6.42 14.91 10.06
CA GLU A 116 -6.34 14.12 11.29
C GLU A 116 -7.62 13.34 11.59
N ALA A 117 -8.79 13.99 11.47
CA ALA A 117 -10.08 13.36 11.75
C ALA A 117 -10.41 12.24 10.75
N GLU A 118 -10.10 12.46 9.46
CA GLU A 118 -10.30 11.48 8.40
C GLU A 118 -9.38 10.28 8.57
N LYS A 119 -8.09 10.51 8.84
CA LYS A 119 -7.11 9.46 9.11
C LYS A 119 -7.47 8.68 10.37
N GLU A 120 -7.83 9.34 11.47
CA GLU A 120 -8.26 8.67 12.70
C GLU A 120 -9.50 7.79 12.44
N LEU A 121 -10.50 8.32 11.73
CA LEU A 121 -11.69 7.55 11.36
C LEU A 121 -11.30 6.34 10.52
N MET A 122 -10.48 6.52 9.48
CA MET A 122 -10.02 5.43 8.61
C MET A 122 -9.27 4.36 9.42
N LEU A 123 -8.27 4.75 10.22
CA LEU A 123 -7.42 3.81 10.97
C LEU A 123 -8.14 3.15 12.16
N SER A 124 -9.23 3.74 12.65
CA SER A 124 -10.12 3.10 13.63
C SER A 124 -11.00 2.00 13.03
N LYS A 125 -11.20 2.00 11.71
CA LYS A 125 -12.03 1.03 10.97
C LYS A 125 -11.21 0.03 10.17
N LEU A 126 -10.03 0.43 9.74
CA LEU A 126 -9.14 -0.36 8.89
C LEU A 126 -7.82 -0.68 9.61
N SER A 127 -7.36 -1.91 9.44
CA SER A 127 -5.93 -2.25 9.53
C SER A 127 -5.42 -2.42 8.11
N ILE A 128 -4.49 -1.54 7.72
CA ILE A 128 -4.00 -1.45 6.35
C ILE A 128 -2.57 -2.00 6.32
N HIS A 129 -2.32 -2.91 5.39
CA HIS A 129 -1.05 -3.60 5.23
C HIS A 129 -0.53 -3.40 3.81
N PHE A 130 0.67 -2.83 3.67
CA PHE A 130 1.36 -2.62 2.40
C PHE A 130 2.55 -3.58 2.30
N LEU A 131 2.68 -4.26 1.17
CA LEU A 131 3.90 -4.97 0.75
C LEU A 131 4.47 -4.21 -0.46
N PRO A 132 5.33 -3.19 -0.25
CA PRO A 132 5.63 -2.20 -1.29
C PRO A 132 6.37 -2.76 -2.49
N MET A 133 7.21 -3.77 -2.32
CA MET A 133 7.99 -4.35 -3.41
C MET A 133 8.05 -5.88 -3.24
N LEU A 134 7.19 -6.60 -3.97
CA LEU A 134 7.13 -8.06 -3.91
C LEU A 134 8.23 -8.73 -4.73
N ASN A 135 8.67 -8.13 -5.85
CA ASN A 135 9.71 -8.67 -6.73
C ASN A 135 10.95 -7.75 -6.78
N PRO A 136 11.73 -7.66 -5.69
CA PRO A 136 12.92 -6.81 -5.65
C PRO A 136 14.01 -7.27 -6.63
N ASP A 137 14.09 -8.58 -6.94
CA ASP A 137 15.08 -9.10 -7.88
C ASP A 137 14.79 -8.65 -9.32
N GLY A 138 13.53 -8.71 -9.74
CA GLY A 138 13.11 -8.13 -11.01
C GLY A 138 13.28 -6.61 -11.05
N ALA A 139 13.05 -5.93 -9.92
CA ALA A 139 13.20 -4.48 -9.83
C ALA A 139 14.63 -4.01 -10.06
N GLU A 140 15.63 -4.73 -9.52
CA GLU A 140 17.05 -4.40 -9.70
C GLU A 140 17.49 -4.32 -11.17
N VAL A 141 16.88 -5.13 -12.01
CA VAL A 141 17.19 -5.20 -13.45
C VAL A 141 16.05 -4.66 -14.33
N PHE A 142 15.05 -4.02 -13.71
CA PHE A 142 13.85 -3.47 -14.36
C PHE A 142 13.19 -4.47 -15.31
N HIS A 143 12.82 -5.63 -14.76
CA HIS A 143 12.27 -6.75 -15.51
C HIS A 143 11.05 -7.35 -14.81
N ARG A 144 10.06 -7.75 -15.62
CA ARG A 144 8.80 -8.33 -15.15
C ARG A 144 8.96 -9.54 -14.23
N ARG A 145 9.79 -10.51 -14.61
CA ARG A 145 9.92 -11.79 -13.90
C ARG A 145 10.97 -11.71 -12.80
N ASN A 146 10.86 -12.56 -11.78
CA ASN A 146 11.87 -12.69 -10.73
C ASN A 146 13.16 -13.35 -11.26
N ALA A 147 14.15 -13.54 -10.38
CA ALA A 147 15.46 -14.08 -10.75
C ALA A 147 15.43 -15.48 -11.41
N LEU A 148 14.40 -16.30 -11.14
CA LEU A 148 14.21 -17.62 -11.76
C LEU A 148 13.41 -17.56 -13.08
N GLY A 149 13.03 -16.38 -13.55
CA GLY A 149 12.18 -16.23 -14.73
C GLY A 149 10.72 -16.59 -14.49
N VAL A 150 10.28 -16.65 -13.23
CA VAL A 150 8.87 -16.90 -12.88
C VAL A 150 8.10 -15.58 -12.94
N ASP A 151 6.94 -15.61 -13.59
CA ASP A 151 5.93 -14.55 -13.45
C ASP A 151 5.15 -14.85 -12.16
N ILE A 152 5.37 -14.06 -11.11
CA ILE A 152 4.77 -14.27 -9.78
C ILE A 152 3.23 -14.27 -9.87
N ASN A 153 2.65 -13.50 -10.81
CA ASN A 153 1.20 -13.46 -11.03
C ASN A 153 0.65 -14.70 -11.78
N ARG A 154 1.50 -15.70 -12.05
CA ARG A 154 1.14 -17.01 -12.59
C ARG A 154 1.54 -18.15 -11.65
N ASP A 155 2.08 -17.82 -10.48
CA ASP A 155 2.65 -18.78 -9.53
C ASP A 155 1.81 -18.97 -8.26
N ALA A 156 0.64 -18.34 -8.15
CA ALA A 156 -0.21 -18.39 -6.96
C ALA A 156 -0.69 -19.81 -6.55
N LEU A 157 -0.78 -20.74 -7.51
CA LEU A 157 -1.17 -22.13 -7.24
C LEU A 157 0.02 -23.05 -6.95
N ARG A 158 1.16 -22.83 -7.63
CA ARG A 158 2.31 -23.72 -7.55
C ARG A 158 3.30 -23.30 -6.47
N LEU A 159 3.35 -22.00 -6.15
CA LEU A 159 4.17 -21.42 -5.11
C LEU A 159 5.64 -21.80 -5.28
N GLN A 160 6.12 -21.75 -6.52
CA GLN A 160 7.48 -22.14 -6.88
C GLN A 160 8.51 -21.13 -6.39
N SER A 161 8.13 -19.86 -6.24
CA SER A 161 9.03 -18.80 -5.81
C SER A 161 8.81 -18.40 -4.33
N PRO A 162 9.88 -17.96 -3.62
CA PRO A 162 9.77 -17.49 -2.25
C PRO A 162 8.90 -16.25 -2.12
N GLU A 163 8.84 -15.40 -3.16
CA GLU A 163 7.94 -14.25 -3.21
C GLU A 163 6.46 -14.69 -3.19
N SER A 164 6.08 -15.65 -4.05
CA SER A 164 4.72 -16.20 -4.08
C SER A 164 4.33 -16.87 -2.77
N GLN A 165 5.25 -17.64 -2.17
CA GLN A 165 5.05 -18.27 -0.86
C GLN A 165 4.83 -17.23 0.24
N THR A 166 5.63 -16.17 0.23
CA THR A 166 5.52 -15.05 1.19
C THR A 166 4.18 -14.33 1.01
N LEU A 167 3.81 -13.98 -0.22
CA LEU A 167 2.53 -13.32 -0.51
C LEU A 167 1.35 -14.16 -0.02
N LYS A 168 1.32 -15.46 -0.34
CA LYS A 168 0.25 -16.35 0.09
C LYS A 168 0.16 -16.45 1.60
N ARG A 169 1.30 -16.63 2.29
CA ARG A 169 1.33 -16.72 3.75
C ARG A 169 0.81 -15.45 4.41
N ILE A 170 1.20 -14.27 3.92
CA ILE A 170 0.71 -12.99 4.45
C ILE A 170 -0.80 -12.90 4.27
N ARG A 171 -1.29 -13.10 3.03
CA ARG A 171 -2.73 -13.07 2.71
C ARG A 171 -3.54 -14.00 3.61
N ASP A 172 -3.06 -15.22 3.83
CA ASP A 172 -3.73 -16.21 4.67
C ASP A 172 -3.64 -15.84 6.16
N SER A 173 -2.51 -15.29 6.62
CA SER A 173 -2.32 -14.91 8.02
C SER A 173 -3.14 -13.69 8.44
N LEU A 174 -3.35 -12.75 7.51
CA LEU A 174 -4.17 -11.56 7.75
C LEU A 174 -5.67 -11.87 7.68
N ASP A 175 -6.05 -13.00 7.07
CA ASP A 175 -7.44 -13.28 6.67
C ASP A 175 -8.11 -12.06 6.01
N ALA A 176 -7.37 -11.43 5.08
CA ALA A 176 -7.67 -10.10 4.61
C ALA A 176 -9.08 -10.02 3.98
N ASN A 177 -9.90 -9.07 4.44
CA ASN A 177 -11.22 -8.82 3.88
C ASN A 177 -11.13 -8.27 2.45
N PHE A 178 -10.11 -7.43 2.20
CA PHE A 178 -9.86 -6.84 0.90
C PHE A 178 -8.39 -7.01 0.50
N GLY A 179 -8.17 -7.35 -0.78
CA GLY A 179 -6.85 -7.51 -1.38
C GLY A 179 -6.73 -6.67 -2.64
N PHE A 180 -5.70 -5.83 -2.73
CA PHE A 180 -5.42 -4.99 -3.89
C PHE A 180 -4.04 -5.33 -4.46
N ASN A 181 -4.05 -5.84 -5.69
CA ASN A 181 -2.85 -5.96 -6.50
C ASN A 181 -2.61 -4.65 -7.25
N LEU A 182 -1.47 -4.01 -7.02
CA LEU A 182 -1.15 -2.72 -7.61
C LEU A 182 -0.07 -2.88 -8.70
N HIS A 183 -0.35 -2.32 -9.89
CA HIS A 183 0.47 -2.41 -11.09
C HIS A 183 0.67 -1.02 -11.70
#